data_AF-A0A4Q9B7V3-F1
#
_entry.id   AF-A0A4Q9B7V3-F1
#
_cell.length_a   1.000
_cell.length_b   1.000
_cell.length_c   1.000
_cell.angle_alpha   90.00
_cell.angle_beta   90.00
_cell.angle_gamma   90.00
#
_symmetry.space_group_name_H-M   'P 1'
#
loop_
_entity.id
_entity.type
_entity.pdbx_description
1 polymer ?
#
loop_
_entity_poly.entity_id
_entity_poly.type
_entity_poly.pdbx_seq_one_letter_code
_entity_poly.pdbx_strand_id
1 'polypeptide(L)'
;MRRWLAAFSVVLALGLAQRAEVSLGSPFGVQGGLRFPLVPLLLDGRVYGGVGLEALGGGADLLLKVPLTDLYLGLGAFYGSGPGLTWPQDARGQGGLRAVLGTWLNLPLPFVGVYAELHPTYYLAPAQGFGLGGAVGLSVGL
;
A
#
# COMPACT_ATOMS: atom_id res chain seq x y z
N MET A 1 13.90 -31.57 0.39
CA MET A 1 13.05 -30.44 0.87
C MET A 1 13.86 -29.20 1.23
N ARG A 2 14.84 -29.27 2.13
CA ARG A 2 15.68 -28.11 2.56
C ARG A 2 16.36 -27.33 1.41
N ARG A 3 16.81 -28.03 0.37
CA ARG A 3 17.47 -27.45 -0.82
C ARG A 3 16.51 -26.68 -1.73
N TRP A 4 15.28 -27.17 -1.83
CA TRP A 4 14.20 -26.50 -2.56
C TRP A 4 13.68 -25.29 -1.78
N LEU A 5 13.54 -25.40 -0.45
CA LEU A 5 13.24 -24.24 0.41
C LEU A 5 14.33 -23.17 0.31
N ALA A 6 15.60 -23.54 0.32
CA ALA A 6 16.71 -22.61 0.15
C ALA A 6 16.70 -21.97 -1.25
N ALA A 7 16.52 -22.76 -2.31
CA ALA A 7 16.40 -22.23 -3.68
C ALA A 7 15.18 -21.31 -3.84
N PHE A 8 14.04 -21.66 -3.25
CA PHE A 8 12.85 -20.82 -3.25
C PHE A 8 13.07 -19.53 -2.44
N SER A 9 13.77 -19.61 -1.32
CA SER A 9 14.14 -18.44 -0.50
C SER A 9 15.14 -17.52 -1.21
N VAL A 10 16.06 -18.09 -2.00
CA VAL A 10 17.03 -17.34 -2.81
C VAL A 10 16.37 -16.74 -4.04
N VAL A 11 15.46 -17.46 -4.70
CA VAL A 11 14.66 -16.93 -5.82
C VAL A 11 13.68 -15.86 -5.35
N LEU A 12 13.11 -16.00 -4.15
CA LEU A 12 12.45 -14.90 -3.46
C LEU A 12 13.46 -13.78 -3.27
N ALA A 13 14.51 -13.95 -2.47
CA ALA A 13 15.47 -12.88 -2.19
C ALA A 13 16.04 -12.15 -3.43
N LEU A 14 16.19 -12.83 -4.57
CA LEU A 14 16.71 -12.27 -5.83
C LEU A 14 15.61 -11.80 -6.82
N GLY A 15 14.40 -12.36 -6.76
CA GLY A 15 13.24 -11.92 -7.56
C GLY A 15 12.42 -10.81 -6.90
N LEU A 16 12.68 -10.58 -5.61
CA LEU A 16 12.16 -9.49 -4.81
C LEU A 16 12.93 -8.21 -5.15
N ALA A 17 12.58 -7.58 -6.28
CA ALA A 17 12.62 -6.12 -6.43
C ALA A 17 11.65 -5.50 -5.41
N GLN A 18 11.96 -5.74 -4.13
CA GLN A 18 11.15 -5.41 -2.99
C GLN A 18 11.46 -3.99 -2.61
N ARG A 19 10.43 -3.17 -2.67
CA ARG A 19 10.51 -1.84 -2.12
C ARG A 19 9.88 -1.86 -0.75
N ALA A 20 10.65 -1.44 0.24
CA ALA A 20 10.14 -1.09 1.55
C ALA A 20 9.48 0.29 1.44
N GLU A 21 8.23 0.39 1.85
CA GLU A 21 7.47 1.63 1.82
C GLU A 21 7.23 2.12 3.24
N VAL A 22 7.41 3.43 3.45
CA VAL A 22 6.98 4.13 4.66
C VAL A 22 6.16 5.33 4.22
N SER A 23 4.96 5.48 4.76
CA SER A 23 4.08 6.61 4.45
C SER A 23 3.43 7.22 5.67
N LEU A 24 3.02 8.47 5.48
CA LEU A 24 2.22 9.25 6.40
C LEU A 24 0.90 9.55 5.72
N GLY A 25 -0.20 9.23 6.40
CA GLY A 25 -1.56 9.47 5.94
C GLY A 25 -2.48 8.27 6.12
N SER A 26 -3.50 8.22 5.28
CA SER A 26 -4.69 7.41 5.49
C SER A 26 -4.52 5.93 5.11
N PRO A 27 -5.17 4.98 5.83
CA PRO A 27 -6.14 5.19 6.91
C PRO A 27 -5.54 5.19 8.32
N PHE A 28 -4.28 4.77 8.50
CA PHE A 28 -3.74 4.47 9.83
C PHE A 28 -2.70 5.46 10.36
N GLY A 29 -2.49 6.62 9.74
CA GLY A 29 -1.44 7.56 10.16
C GLY A 29 -0.08 7.13 9.61
N VAL A 30 0.75 6.48 10.43
CA VAL A 30 2.05 5.98 9.95
C VAL A 30 1.87 4.58 9.40
N GLN A 31 2.29 4.34 8.16
CA GLN A 31 2.19 3.05 7.50
C GLN A 31 3.57 2.58 7.05
N GLY A 32 3.82 1.29 7.23
CA GLY A 32 4.98 0.58 6.69
C GLY A 32 4.51 -0.58 5.83
N GLY A 33 5.19 -0.85 4.72
CA GLY A 33 4.78 -1.90 3.80
C GLY A 33 5.90 -2.44 2.93
N LEU A 34 5.57 -3.49 2.20
CA LEU A 34 6.42 -4.11 1.19
C LEU A 34 5.66 -4.14 -0.12
N ARG A 35 6.30 -3.63 -1.17
CA ARG A 35 5.83 -3.71 -2.54
C ARG A 35 6.73 -4.64 -3.34
N PHE A 36 6.14 -5.51 -4.13
CA PHE A 36 6.86 -6.53 -4.89
C PHE A 36 6.21 -6.73 -6.27
N PRO A 37 6.99 -6.99 -7.33
CA PRO A 37 6.43 -7.23 -8.65
C PRO A 37 5.71 -8.58 -8.70
N LEU A 38 4.46 -8.58 -9.18
CA LEU A 38 3.69 -9.79 -9.50
C LEU A 38 3.81 -10.13 -10.99
N VAL A 39 3.69 -9.10 -11.84
CA VAL A 39 3.97 -9.17 -13.28
C VAL A 39 4.96 -8.04 -13.59
N PRO A 40 6.19 -8.36 -14.05
CA PRO A 40 7.20 -7.36 -14.30
C PRO A 40 6.68 -6.19 -15.15
N LEU A 41 6.98 -4.96 -14.72
CA LEU A 41 6.60 -3.70 -15.37
C LEU A 41 5.09 -3.40 -15.44
N LEU A 42 4.21 -4.31 -15.01
CA LEU A 42 2.76 -4.15 -15.17
C LEU A 42 2.01 -4.15 -13.84
N LEU A 43 2.25 -5.16 -12.99
CA LEU A 43 1.44 -5.40 -11.80
C LEU A 43 2.35 -5.64 -10.60
N ASP A 44 2.12 -4.90 -9.53
CA ASP A 44 2.77 -5.12 -8.25
C ASP A 44 1.74 -5.56 -7.20
N GLY A 45 2.20 -6.33 -6.23
CA GLY A 45 1.50 -6.58 -4.98
C GLY A 45 2.07 -5.67 -3.90
N ARG A 46 1.21 -5.18 -3.01
CA ARG A 46 1.61 -4.46 -1.82
C ARG A 46 0.95 -5.06 -0.60
N VAL A 47 1.72 -5.25 0.47
CA VAL A 47 1.22 -5.52 1.81
C VAL A 47 1.68 -4.43 2.74
N TYR A 48 0.82 -3.96 3.63
CA TYR A 48 1.14 -2.88 4.55
C TYR A 48 0.46 -3.07 5.90
N GLY A 49 1.08 -2.51 6.91
CA GLY A 49 0.53 -2.31 8.25
C GLY A 49 0.69 -0.85 8.65
N GLY A 50 -0.15 -0.37 9.56
CA GLY A 50 -0.03 0.99 10.05
C GLY A 50 -0.52 1.16 11.47
N VAL A 51 0.03 2.20 12.10
CA VAL A 51 -0.28 2.60 13.46
C VAL A 51 -0.44 4.12 13.52
N GLY A 52 -1.53 4.53 14.14
CA GLY A 52 -1.91 5.89 14.44
C GLY A 52 -2.27 6.02 15.92
N LEU A 53 -2.55 7.24 16.37
CA LEU A 53 -2.81 7.52 17.79
C LEU A 53 -3.91 6.64 18.40
N GLU A 54 -4.94 6.32 17.61
CA GLU A 54 -6.06 5.49 18.04
C GLU A 54 -6.36 4.35 17.07
N ALA A 55 -5.51 4.14 16.06
CA ALA A 55 -5.78 3.22 14.96
C ALA A 55 -4.62 2.26 14.73
N LEU A 56 -4.93 0.99 14.51
CA LEU A 56 -3.97 -0.04 14.12
C LEU A 56 -4.59 -0.89 13.04
N GLY A 57 -3.87 -1.19 11.98
CA GLY A 57 -4.40 -2.08 10.96
C GLY A 57 -3.40 -2.43 9.89
N GLY A 58 -3.90 -3.03 8.84
CA GLY A 58 -3.12 -3.38 7.67
C GLY A 58 -4.01 -3.81 6.53
N GLY A 59 -3.38 -4.13 5.42
CA GLY A 59 -4.08 -4.53 4.22
C GLY A 59 -3.14 -4.98 3.13
N ALA A 60 -3.75 -5.27 1.99
CA ALA A 60 -3.02 -5.62 0.79
C ALA A 60 -3.71 -4.99 -0.42
N ASP A 61 -2.90 -4.52 -1.36
CA ASP A 61 -3.34 -3.92 -2.61
C ASP A 61 -2.70 -4.65 -3.80
N LEU A 62 -3.44 -4.71 -4.90
CA LEU A 62 -2.90 -4.98 -6.24
C LEU A 62 -2.74 -3.65 -6.95
N LEU A 63 -1.56 -3.37 -7.48
CA LEU A 63 -1.19 -2.08 -8.07
C LEU A 63 -0.82 -2.26 -9.55
N LEU A 64 -1.70 -1.80 -10.44
CA LEU A 64 -1.50 -1.75 -11.88
C LEU A 64 -0.73 -0.48 -12.25
N LYS A 65 0.43 -0.64 -12.89
CA LYS A 65 1.20 0.46 -13.46
C LYS A 65 0.55 0.92 -14.76
N VAL A 66 0.34 2.22 -14.91
CA VAL A 66 -0.13 2.80 -16.16
C VAL A 66 1.07 2.97 -17.09
N PRO A 67 1.12 2.28 -18.24
CA PRO A 67 2.27 2.30 -19.12
C PRO A 67 2.66 3.73 -19.53
N LEU A 68 3.96 3.99 -19.58
CA LEU A 68 4.55 5.29 -20.01
C LEU A 68 4.20 6.48 -19.09
N THR A 69 3.73 6.23 -17.88
CA THR A 69 3.45 7.28 -16.89
C THR A 69 3.97 6.88 -15.51
N ASP A 70 4.03 7.86 -14.62
CA ASP A 70 4.33 7.64 -13.20
C ASP A 70 3.10 7.25 -12.38
N LEU A 71 1.97 6.99 -13.05
CA LEU A 71 0.70 6.68 -12.41
C LEU A 71 0.53 5.19 -12.16
N TYR A 72 -0.16 4.86 -11.08
CA TYR A 72 -0.67 3.52 -10.84
C TYR A 72 -2.06 3.57 -10.20
N LEU A 73 -2.82 2.54 -10.53
CA LEU A 73 -4.14 2.29 -9.97
C LEU A 73 -4.06 1.05 -9.10
N GLY A 74 -4.78 1.06 -8.00
CA GLY A 74 -4.81 -0.07 -7.11
C GLY A 74 -6.18 -0.38 -6.57
N LEU A 75 -6.33 -1.63 -6.17
CA LEU A 75 -7.49 -2.12 -5.45
C LEU A 75 -7.01 -3.06 -4.37
N GLY A 76 -7.55 -2.89 -3.17
CA GLY A 76 -7.14 -3.67 -2.03
C GLY A 76 -8.22 -3.77 -0.97
N ALA A 77 -7.91 -4.56 0.03
CA ALA A 77 -8.71 -4.73 1.23
C ALA A 77 -7.86 -4.38 2.45
N PHE A 78 -8.53 -3.88 3.48
CA PHE A 78 -7.88 -3.53 4.74
C PHE A 78 -8.74 -3.96 5.92
N TYR A 79 -8.07 -4.15 7.05
CA TYR A 79 -8.66 -4.38 8.35
C TYR A 79 -7.88 -3.60 9.41
N GLY A 80 -8.58 -3.06 10.40
CA GLY A 80 -7.96 -2.34 11.51
C GLY A 80 -8.95 -1.97 12.60
N SER A 81 -8.43 -1.47 13.70
CA SER A 81 -9.17 -0.84 14.78
C SER A 81 -9.01 0.67 14.71
N GLY A 82 -9.96 1.39 15.31
CA GLY A 82 -9.85 2.83 15.52
C GLY A 82 -10.40 3.71 14.40
N PRO A 83 -10.45 5.04 14.64
CA PRO A 83 -10.86 6.00 13.63
C PRO A 83 -9.76 6.17 12.57
N GLY A 84 -10.07 5.77 11.33
CA GLY A 84 -9.16 6.03 10.21
C GLY A 84 -9.06 7.53 9.89
N LEU A 85 -7.92 7.96 9.32
CA LEU A 85 -7.75 9.31 8.77
C LEU A 85 -8.45 9.44 7.41
N THR A 86 -9.77 9.32 7.38
CA THR A 86 -10.58 9.47 6.16
C THR A 86 -11.61 10.58 6.32
N TRP A 87 -12.03 11.12 5.18
CA TRP A 87 -13.06 12.14 5.09
C TRP A 87 -14.30 11.60 4.35
N PRO A 88 -15.52 11.82 4.86
CA PRO A 88 -15.85 12.48 6.14
C PRO A 88 -15.41 11.65 7.34
N GLN A 89 -15.08 12.32 8.45
CA GLN A 89 -14.59 11.65 9.66
C GLN A 89 -15.62 10.72 10.30
N ASP A 90 -16.89 10.81 9.90
CA ASP A 90 -17.97 9.97 10.42
C ASP A 90 -18.06 8.62 9.70
N ALA A 91 -17.43 8.50 8.52
CA ALA A 91 -17.34 7.25 7.76
C ALA A 91 -16.20 6.37 8.31
N ARG A 92 -16.21 6.06 9.61
CA ARG A 92 -15.19 5.20 10.25
C ARG A 92 -15.60 3.73 10.15
N GLY A 93 -14.65 2.88 9.77
CA GLY A 93 -14.85 1.44 9.79
C GLY A 93 -13.58 0.65 10.06
N GLN A 94 -13.77 -0.56 10.58
CA GLN A 94 -12.74 -1.51 10.97
C GLN A 94 -12.27 -2.38 9.80
N GLY A 95 -12.95 -2.33 8.67
CA GLY A 95 -12.55 -3.08 7.50
C GLY A 95 -13.36 -2.70 6.28
N GLY A 96 -12.76 -2.92 5.12
CA GLY A 96 -13.36 -2.50 3.86
C GLY A 96 -12.46 -2.73 2.66
N LEU A 97 -12.91 -2.14 1.56
CA LEU A 97 -12.17 -2.08 0.30
C LEU A 97 -11.60 -0.69 0.13
N ARG A 98 -10.42 -0.58 -0.46
CA ARG A 98 -9.85 0.70 -0.88
C ARG A 98 -9.41 0.63 -2.34
N ALA A 99 -9.67 1.69 -3.07
CA ALA A 99 -8.95 1.98 -4.29
C ALA A 99 -7.69 2.77 -3.95
N VAL A 100 -6.69 2.70 -4.82
CA VAL A 100 -5.48 3.51 -4.75
C VAL A 100 -5.34 4.22 -6.08
N LEU A 101 -5.26 5.54 -6.04
CA LEU A 101 -4.81 6.34 -7.17
C LEU A 101 -3.50 6.97 -6.75
N GLY A 102 -2.39 6.45 -7.29
CA GLY A 102 -1.05 6.82 -6.86
C GLY A 102 -0.20 7.35 -8.00
N THR A 103 0.76 8.17 -7.62
CA THR A 103 1.81 8.64 -8.54
C THR A 103 3.17 8.59 -7.87
N TRP A 104 4.18 8.23 -8.65
CA TRP A 104 5.58 8.38 -8.28
C TRP A 104 6.05 9.79 -8.60
N LEU A 105 6.60 10.47 -7.61
CA LEU A 105 7.38 11.67 -7.82
C LEU A 105 8.80 11.22 -8.15
N ASN A 106 9.14 11.27 -9.44
CA ASN A 106 10.47 10.94 -9.93
C ASN A 106 11.51 11.89 -9.34
N LEU A 107 12.15 11.46 -8.26
CA LEU A 107 13.37 12.07 -7.76
C LEU A 107 14.57 11.41 -8.44
N PRO A 108 15.65 12.15 -8.74
CA PRO A 108 16.86 11.61 -9.34
C PRO A 108 17.71 10.84 -8.31
N LEU A 109 17.08 10.04 -7.45
CA LEU A 109 17.73 9.30 -6.38
C LEU A 109 17.74 7.81 -6.71
N PRO A 110 18.92 7.16 -6.72
CA PRO A 110 18.98 5.72 -6.90
C PRO A 110 18.32 5.03 -5.71
N PHE A 111 17.46 4.04 -5.98
CA PHE A 111 16.80 3.19 -4.99
C PHE A 111 15.83 3.88 -4.02
N VAL A 112 15.55 5.18 -4.19
CA VAL A 112 14.62 5.94 -3.36
C VAL A 112 13.59 6.65 -4.23
N GLY A 113 12.32 6.29 -4.07
CA GLY A 113 11.19 6.95 -4.70
C GLY A 113 10.32 7.67 -3.67
N VAL A 114 9.72 8.79 -4.07
CA VAL A 114 8.61 9.42 -3.33
C VAL A 114 7.33 9.09 -4.05
N TYR A 115 6.25 8.86 -3.32
CA TYR A 115 4.93 8.70 -3.90
C TYR A 115 3.88 9.51 -3.16
N ALA A 116 2.82 9.85 -3.88
CA ALA A 116 1.61 10.44 -3.34
C ALA A 116 0.41 9.61 -3.81
N GLU A 117 -0.51 9.32 -2.88
CA GLU A 117 -1.67 8.47 -3.14
C GLU A 117 -2.96 9.08 -2.60
N LEU A 118 -4.05 8.79 -3.30
CA LEU A 118 -5.42 9.02 -2.90
C LEU A 118 -6.14 7.68 -2.71
N HIS A 119 -6.90 7.56 -1.62
CA HIS A 119 -7.54 6.32 -1.16
C HIS A 119 -9.06 6.46 -1.04
N PRO A 120 -9.82 6.37 -2.14
CA PRO A 120 -11.25 6.13 -2.06
C PRO A 120 -11.49 4.82 -1.33
N THR A 121 -12.28 4.85 -0.26
CA THR A 121 -12.45 3.74 0.68
C THR A 121 -13.93 3.46 0.85
N TYR A 122 -14.29 2.18 0.82
CA TYR A 122 -15.61 1.69 1.13
C TYR A 122 -15.56 0.81 2.38
N TYR A 123 -16.14 1.30 3.46
CA TYR A 123 -16.23 0.61 4.73
C TYR A 123 -17.34 -0.44 4.68
N LEU A 124 -17.05 -1.62 5.22
CA LEU A 124 -17.99 -2.74 5.29
C LEU A 124 -18.45 -3.01 6.73
N ALA A 125 -17.61 -2.71 7.72
CA ALA A 125 -17.90 -2.93 9.13
C ALA A 125 -17.34 -1.77 9.99
N PRO A 126 -18.01 -1.38 11.08
CA PRO A 126 -19.29 -1.92 11.56
C PRO A 126 -20.51 -1.37 10.78
N ALA A 127 -20.32 -0.30 10.01
CA ALA A 127 -21.34 0.30 9.16
C ALA A 127 -20.78 0.53 7.74
N GLN A 128 -21.68 0.53 6.76
CA GLN A 128 -21.31 0.83 5.38
C GLN A 128 -21.18 2.33 5.17
N GLY A 129 -20.14 2.75 4.46
CA GLY A 129 -19.90 4.15 4.20
C GLY A 129 -18.74 4.38 3.24
N PHE A 130 -18.71 5.56 2.63
CA PHE A 130 -17.61 5.99 1.77
C PHE A 130 -16.73 6.97 2.50
N GLY A 131 -15.42 6.80 2.35
CA GLY A 131 -14.42 7.73 2.83
C GLY A 131 -13.37 8.01 1.76
N LEU A 132 -12.65 9.09 1.94
CA LEU A 132 -11.53 9.49 1.12
C LEU A 132 -10.33 9.76 2.01
N GLY A 133 -9.21 9.10 1.71
CA GLY A 133 -7.94 9.30 2.36
C GLY A 133 -6.87 9.75 1.38
N GLY A 134 -5.74 10.20 1.89
CA GLY A 134 -4.52 10.37 1.09
C GLY A 134 -3.30 10.01 1.90
N ALA A 135 -2.21 9.68 1.22
CA ALA A 135 -0.92 9.42 1.85
C ALA A 135 0.23 9.95 0.99
N VAL A 136 1.32 10.30 1.66
CA VAL A 136 2.61 10.58 1.03
C VAL A 136 3.64 9.66 1.64
N GLY A 137 4.53 9.12 0.82
CA GLY A 137 5.47 8.12 1.30
C GLY A 137 6.79 8.08 0.54
N LEU A 138 7.70 7.33 1.15
CA LEU A 138 9.01 6.99 0.65
C LEU A 138 9.02 5.50 0.36
N SER A 139 9.66 5.15 -0.74
CA SER A 139 9.85 3.77 -1.18
C SER A 139 11.34 3.55 -1.39
N VAL A 140 11.90 2.58 -0.68
CA VAL A 140 13.33 2.28 -0.72
C VAL A 140 13.53 0.85 -1.18
N GLY A 141 14.28 0.64 -2.26
CA GLY A 141 14.56 -0.69 -2.78
C GLY A 141 15.00 -0.70 -4.23
N LEU A 142 15.36 -1.90 -4.68
CA LEU A 142 15.72 -2.22 -6.06
C LEU A 142 14.47 -2.48 -6.90
#